data_AF-A0A2E4MEW9-F1
#
_entry.id   AF-A0A2E4MEW9-F1
#
_cell.length_a   1.000
_cell.length_b   1.000
_cell.length_c   1.000
_cell.angle_alpha   90.00
_cell.angle_beta   90.00
_cell.angle_gamma   90.00
#
_symmetry.space_group_name_H-M   'P 1'
#
loop_
_entity.id
_entity.type
_entity.pdbx_description
1 polymer ?
#
loop_
_entity_poly.entity_id
_entity_poly.type
_entity_poly.pdbx_seq_one_letter_code
_entity_poly.pdbx_strand_id
1 'polypeptide(L)'
;MKKILFYLLVFSLPIKAHWLENIPQTITQSNGQVIHCFATGDQYVHRLHDENNYTIILNPDDGDFYYAEKIGDKLRPSIHKVGIVDPIDEGIVPGLMAGKSVYTAKKEHYEEHMLSHRHDRDAPTSGTLAQLNIFIRFADDPNFPNSREYYDVPFNSMTEPSIRDYFLEVSYGTLTVDTYHYPPSLVGSNTSYVDDQNRGYYSPYSASNPQGYETEDERTNREHTLLANAVIAVRNSVPSDLNIDLDNDGNIDAVSFSVYGNVDGWADLLWPHRWALYTQDVYINGARVNDYSFELTESSYFTAGVLCHEFFHVLGAPDLYHYDGGG
;
A
#
# COMPACT_ATOMS: atom_id res chain seq x y z
N MET A 1 -0.49 49.92 -26.42
CA MET A 1 -0.44 48.47 -26.12
C MET A 1 -0.64 48.30 -24.62
N LYS A 2 -1.81 47.81 -24.19
CA LYS A 2 -2.10 47.57 -22.76
C LYS A 2 -1.42 46.26 -22.35
N LYS A 3 -0.52 46.32 -21.37
CA LYS A 3 0.08 45.14 -20.75
C LYS A 3 -0.96 44.52 -19.82
N ILE A 4 -1.49 43.37 -20.20
CA ILE A 4 -2.36 42.55 -19.35
C ILE A 4 -1.42 41.70 -18.49
N LEU A 5 -1.40 41.98 -17.19
CA LEU A 5 -0.64 41.23 -16.20
C LEU A 5 -1.48 39.99 -15.82
N PHE A 6 -1.03 38.81 -16.23
CA PHE A 6 -1.65 37.55 -15.86
C PHE A 6 -1.21 37.22 -14.43
N TYR A 7 -2.13 37.31 -13.47
CA TYR A 7 -1.88 36.80 -12.13
C TYR A 7 -2.03 35.28 -12.17
N LEU A 8 -0.90 34.57 -12.08
CA LEU A 8 -0.88 33.13 -11.89
C LEU A 8 -1.37 32.85 -10.46
N LEU A 9 -2.63 32.44 -10.33
CA LEU A 9 -3.19 32.00 -9.06
C LEU A 9 -2.72 30.57 -8.82
N VAL A 10 -1.61 30.41 -8.09
CA VAL A 10 -1.15 29.11 -7.62
C VAL A 10 -2.07 28.71 -6.48
N PHE A 11 -3.08 27.89 -6.77
CA PHE A 11 -3.80 27.15 -5.74
C PHE A 11 -2.85 26.08 -5.20
N SER A 12 -2.21 26.36 -4.07
CA SER A 12 -1.57 25.32 -3.25
C SER A 12 -2.68 24.50 -2.60
N LEU A 13 -3.15 23.46 -3.27
CA LEU A 13 -3.84 22.38 -2.57
C LEU A 13 -2.78 21.68 -1.69
N PRO A 14 -3.01 21.54 -0.37
CA PRO A 14 -2.16 20.68 0.44
C PRO A 14 -2.34 19.25 -0.06
N ILE A 15 -1.38 18.76 -0.84
CA ILE A 15 -1.26 17.35 -1.17
C ILE A 15 -0.73 16.70 0.12
N LYS A 16 -1.64 16.14 0.92
CA LYS A 16 -1.26 15.26 2.02
C LYS A 16 -0.56 14.06 1.37
N ALA A 17 0.63 13.70 1.85
CA ALA A 17 1.12 12.36 1.59
C ALA A 17 0.17 11.33 2.20
N HIS A 18 0.39 10.04 1.89
CA HIS A 18 -0.56 8.93 2.05
C HIS A 18 -0.99 8.59 3.50
N TRP A 19 -1.03 9.58 4.39
CA TRP A 19 -1.90 9.59 5.54
C TRP A 19 -3.36 9.42 5.10
N LEU A 20 -3.82 8.20 5.27
CA LEU A 20 -5.19 7.79 5.09
C LEU A 20 -6.02 8.27 6.27
N GLU A 21 -7.19 8.83 5.99
CA GLU A 21 -8.12 9.34 6.99
C GLU A 21 -9.49 8.72 6.79
N ASN A 22 -10.01 8.15 7.88
CA ASN A 22 -11.38 7.70 8.00
C ASN A 22 -11.81 6.71 6.91
N ILE A 23 -10.97 5.73 6.56
CA ILE A 23 -11.40 4.72 5.59
C ILE A 23 -12.39 3.78 6.20
N PRO A 24 -13.60 3.65 5.62
CA PRO A 24 -14.61 2.75 6.15
C PRO A 24 -14.09 1.33 6.25
N GLN A 25 -14.16 0.78 7.45
CA GLN A 25 -13.80 -0.58 7.79
C GLN A 25 -14.97 -1.29 8.45
N THR A 26 -14.96 -2.62 8.37
CA THR A 26 -15.91 -3.47 9.07
C THR A 26 -15.17 -4.57 9.79
N ILE A 27 -15.36 -4.66 11.10
CA ILE A 27 -14.80 -5.70 11.95
C ILE A 27 -15.93 -6.55 12.54
N THR A 28 -15.64 -7.82 12.80
CA THR A 28 -16.61 -8.76 13.37
C THR A 28 -16.05 -9.27 14.70
N GLN A 29 -16.79 -9.06 15.78
CA GLN A 29 -16.50 -9.67 17.08
C GLN A 29 -16.83 -11.17 17.06
N SER A 30 -16.23 -11.95 17.95
CA SER A 30 -16.43 -13.39 18.13
C SER A 30 -17.88 -13.78 18.42
N ASN A 31 -18.67 -12.86 18.98
CA ASN A 31 -20.11 -13.03 19.21
C ASN A 31 -20.96 -12.80 17.93
N GLY A 32 -20.34 -12.50 16.79
CA GLY A 32 -20.98 -12.20 15.52
C GLY A 32 -21.43 -10.75 15.35
N GLN A 33 -21.19 -9.87 16.33
CA GLN A 33 -21.50 -8.45 16.22
C GLN A 33 -20.59 -7.80 15.17
N VAL A 34 -21.21 -7.15 14.20
CA VAL A 34 -20.53 -6.38 13.17
C VAL A 34 -20.40 -4.94 13.63
N ILE A 35 -19.19 -4.39 13.60
CA ILE A 35 -18.88 -3.01 13.95
C ILE A 35 -18.36 -2.30 12.69
N HIS A 36 -18.99 -1.19 12.35
CA HIS A 36 -18.48 -0.26 11.35
C HIS A 36 -17.54 0.72 12.04
N CYS A 37 -16.34 0.84 11.51
CA CYS A 37 -15.29 1.68 12.06
C CYS A 37 -14.48 2.28 10.91
N PHE A 38 -13.35 2.89 11.23
CA PHE A 38 -12.51 3.55 10.26
C PHE A 38 -11.04 3.20 10.47
N ALA A 39 -10.26 3.14 9.39
CA ALA A 39 -8.80 3.10 9.43
C ALA A 39 -8.21 4.48 9.11
N THR A 40 -7.22 4.89 9.89
CA THR A 40 -6.46 6.15 9.70
C THR A 40 -4.99 5.92 9.99
N GLY A 41 -4.10 6.44 9.14
CA GLY A 41 -2.64 6.40 9.34
C GLY A 41 -1.84 6.32 8.05
N ASP A 42 -0.59 5.90 8.17
CA ASP A 42 0.35 5.71 7.07
C ASP A 42 1.04 4.34 7.15
N GLN A 43 2.05 4.11 6.29
CA GLN A 43 2.79 2.84 6.23
C GLN A 43 3.56 2.51 7.51
N TYR A 44 3.81 3.49 8.37
CA TYR A 44 4.55 3.28 9.63
C TYR A 44 3.57 3.11 10.79
N VAL A 45 2.58 3.97 10.93
CA VAL A 45 1.58 3.88 12.00
C VAL A 45 0.18 4.12 11.48
N HIS A 46 -0.70 3.19 11.78
CA HIS A 46 -2.12 3.30 11.51
C HIS A 46 -2.91 2.67 12.65
N ARG A 47 -4.21 2.98 12.68
CA ARG A 47 -5.13 2.49 13.70
C ARG A 47 -6.53 2.36 13.15
N LEU A 48 -7.30 1.45 13.76
CA LEU A 48 -8.74 1.51 13.70
C LEU A 48 -9.30 2.50 14.71
N HIS A 49 -10.45 3.10 14.41
CA HIS A 49 -11.22 3.88 15.37
C HIS A 49 -12.71 3.95 15.02
N ASP A 50 -13.54 4.21 16.02
CA ASP A 50 -14.97 4.47 15.79
C ASP A 50 -15.24 5.88 15.26
N GLU A 51 -16.52 6.20 15.02
CA GLU A 51 -16.97 7.51 14.54
C GLU A 51 -16.63 8.69 15.48
N ASN A 52 -16.41 8.40 16.77
CA ASN A 52 -16.07 9.37 17.80
C ASN A 52 -14.56 9.41 18.07
N ASN A 53 -13.76 8.82 17.16
CA ASN A 53 -12.30 8.80 17.19
C ASN A 53 -11.69 7.92 18.31
N TYR A 54 -12.46 7.06 18.97
CA TYR A 54 -11.90 6.12 19.94
C TYR A 54 -11.17 5.00 19.23
N THR A 55 -9.92 4.78 19.63
CA THR A 55 -9.03 3.85 18.94
C THR A 55 -9.38 2.41 19.30
N ILE A 56 -9.39 1.55 18.30
CA ILE A 56 -9.77 0.15 18.36
C ILE A 56 -8.52 -0.70 18.09
N ILE A 57 -8.33 -1.76 18.85
CA ILE A 57 -7.20 -2.69 18.70
C ILE A 57 -7.67 -4.13 18.84
N LEU A 58 -7.11 -5.01 18.01
CA LEU A 58 -7.30 -6.45 18.11
C LEU A 58 -6.59 -6.98 19.37
N ASN A 59 -7.29 -7.76 20.18
CA ASN A 59 -6.69 -8.53 21.25
C ASN A 59 -6.29 -9.92 20.71
N PRO A 60 -4.99 -10.26 20.64
CA PRO A 60 -4.55 -11.53 20.08
C PRO A 60 -5.02 -12.74 20.90
N ASP A 61 -5.23 -12.57 22.20
CA ASP A 61 -5.55 -13.68 23.12
C ASP A 61 -6.94 -14.30 22.89
N ASP A 62 -7.94 -13.47 22.54
CA ASP A 62 -9.32 -13.91 22.29
C ASP A 62 -9.81 -13.63 20.86
N GLY A 63 -9.06 -12.83 20.08
CA GLY A 63 -9.41 -12.48 18.72
C GLY A 63 -10.52 -11.44 18.59
N ASP A 64 -10.88 -10.77 19.68
CA ASP A 64 -11.89 -9.71 19.72
C ASP A 64 -11.27 -8.30 19.70
N PHE A 65 -12.10 -7.31 19.40
CA PHE A 65 -11.67 -5.91 19.29
C PHE A 65 -12.06 -5.10 20.53
N TYR A 66 -11.08 -4.40 21.08
CA TYR A 66 -11.19 -3.61 22.30
C TYR A 66 -10.84 -2.16 22.01
N TYR A 67 -11.37 -1.24 22.83
CA TYR A 67 -10.86 0.12 22.85
C TYR A 67 -9.43 0.11 23.38
N ALA A 68 -8.56 0.90 22.75
CA ALA A 68 -7.16 0.96 23.09
C ALA A 68 -6.90 1.80 24.34
N GLU A 69 -5.86 1.44 25.07
CA GLU A 69 -5.24 2.26 26.10
C GLU A 69 -3.74 2.38 25.85
N LYS A 70 -3.13 3.42 26.42
CA LYS A 70 -1.73 3.76 26.16
C LYS A 70 -0.81 3.27 27.29
N ILE A 71 0.30 2.63 26.93
CA ILE A 71 1.39 2.31 27.85
C ILE A 71 2.70 2.88 27.30
N GLY A 72 3.10 4.05 27.82
CA GLY A 72 4.18 4.84 27.20
C GLY A 72 3.82 5.27 25.77
N ASP A 73 4.62 4.87 24.79
CA ASP A 73 4.38 5.13 23.37
C ASP A 73 3.62 4.00 22.65
N LYS A 74 3.28 2.90 23.33
CA LYS A 74 2.57 1.77 22.73
C LYS A 74 1.08 1.81 23.05
N LEU A 75 0.28 1.21 22.17
CA LEU A 75 -1.13 0.91 22.40
C LEU A 75 -1.27 -0.55 22.85
N ARG A 76 -2.26 -0.82 23.69
CA ARG A 76 -2.68 -2.18 24.07
C ARG A 76 -4.21 -2.23 24.21
N PRO A 77 -4.85 -3.41 24.07
CA PRO A 77 -6.26 -3.55 24.37
C PRO A 77 -6.54 -3.19 25.84
N SER A 78 -7.57 -2.37 26.07
CA SER A 78 -8.17 -2.22 27.40
C SER A 78 -9.06 -3.42 27.72
N ILE A 79 -9.75 -3.36 28.86
CA ILE A 79 -10.78 -4.36 29.22
C ILE A 79 -12.13 -4.12 28.53
N HIS A 80 -12.27 -3.02 27.77
CA HIS A 80 -13.55 -2.57 27.21
C HIS A 80 -13.70 -2.99 25.75
N LYS A 81 -14.59 -3.96 25.51
CA LYS A 81 -14.88 -4.50 24.18
C LYS A 81 -15.71 -3.51 23.35
N VAL A 82 -15.31 -3.30 22.10
CA VAL A 82 -15.99 -2.37 21.19
C VAL A 82 -17.40 -2.86 20.88
N GLY A 83 -18.38 -1.96 20.95
CA GLY A 83 -19.79 -2.27 20.70
C GLY A 83 -20.55 -2.87 21.89
N ILE A 84 -19.90 -3.02 23.05
CA ILE A 84 -20.52 -3.51 24.29
C ILE A 84 -20.70 -2.37 25.31
N VAL A 85 -19.74 -1.46 25.41
CA VAL A 85 -19.75 -0.33 26.35
C VAL A 85 -19.62 0.99 25.61
N ASP A 86 -20.06 2.08 26.25
CA ASP A 86 -19.79 3.44 25.79
C ASP A 86 -18.39 3.87 26.27
N PRO A 87 -17.44 4.17 25.37
CA PRO A 87 -16.08 4.56 25.75
C PRO A 87 -16.03 5.86 26.58
N ILE A 88 -17.03 6.74 26.45
CA ILE A 88 -17.11 7.97 27.25
C ILE A 88 -17.34 7.63 28.73
N ASP A 89 -18.28 6.73 29.01
CA ASP A 89 -18.65 6.34 30.38
C ASP A 89 -17.51 5.59 31.09
N GLU A 90 -16.69 4.88 30.32
CA GLU A 90 -15.52 4.13 30.81
C GLU A 90 -14.23 4.97 30.89
N GLY A 91 -14.31 6.26 30.54
CA GLY A 91 -13.17 7.18 30.63
C GLY A 91 -12.04 6.90 29.64
N ILE A 92 -12.34 6.25 28.51
CA ILE A 92 -11.39 6.01 27.43
C ILE A 92 -11.03 7.35 26.78
N VAL A 93 -9.79 7.48 26.32
CA VAL A 93 -9.31 8.69 25.64
C VAL A 93 -9.47 8.52 24.13
N PRO A 94 -10.13 9.44 23.41
CA PRO A 94 -10.21 9.39 21.96
C PRO A 94 -8.87 9.82 21.32
N GLY A 95 -8.66 9.42 20.07
CA GLY A 95 -7.50 9.83 19.27
C GLY A 95 -6.16 9.23 19.70
N LEU A 96 -6.16 8.11 20.42
CA LEU A 96 -4.91 7.46 20.80
C LEU A 96 -4.17 6.91 19.57
N MET A 97 -2.95 7.37 19.34
CA MET A 97 -2.01 6.75 18.40
C MET A 97 -0.74 6.28 19.09
N ALA A 98 -0.06 5.31 18.45
CA ALA A 98 1.30 4.95 18.81
C ALA A 98 2.19 6.21 18.81
N GLY A 99 3.02 6.34 19.85
CA GLY A 99 3.87 7.50 20.05
C GLY A 99 5.10 7.51 19.14
N LYS A 100 5.88 8.58 19.26
CA LYS A 100 7.01 8.88 18.38
C LYS A 100 8.05 7.76 18.34
N SER A 101 8.33 7.08 19.46
CA SER A 101 9.34 6.02 19.45
C SER A 101 8.94 4.83 18.58
N VAL A 102 7.65 4.49 18.54
CA VAL A 102 7.14 3.38 17.73
C VAL A 102 7.20 3.77 16.25
N TYR A 103 6.75 4.97 15.92
CA TYR A 103 6.84 5.51 14.57
C TYR A 103 8.28 5.53 14.05
N THR A 104 9.21 6.12 14.82
CA THR A 104 10.62 6.21 14.43
C THR A 104 11.26 4.83 14.28
N ALA A 105 11.00 3.89 15.19
CA ALA A 105 11.55 2.54 15.07
C ALA A 105 11.07 1.81 13.82
N LYS A 106 9.78 1.90 13.47
CA LYS A 106 9.25 1.34 12.23
C LYS A 106 9.86 2.02 11.01
N LYS A 107 9.91 3.35 11.00
CA LYS A 107 10.51 4.12 9.91
C LYS A 107 11.99 3.76 9.69
N GLU A 108 12.79 3.72 10.76
CA GLU A 108 14.20 3.33 10.69
C GLU A 108 14.36 1.89 10.18
N HIS A 109 13.53 0.95 10.62
CA HIS A 109 13.55 -0.42 10.12
C HIS A 109 13.26 -0.48 8.60
N TYR A 110 12.22 0.21 8.12
CA TYR A 110 11.90 0.29 6.70
C TYR A 110 13.02 0.95 5.89
N GLU A 111 13.51 2.11 6.34
CA GLU A 111 14.56 2.87 5.68
C GLU A 111 15.90 2.12 5.67
N GLU A 112 16.27 1.43 6.75
CA GLU A 112 17.52 0.66 6.81
C GLU A 112 17.51 -0.47 5.78
N HIS A 113 16.41 -1.21 5.66
CA HIS A 113 16.28 -2.26 4.64
C HIS A 113 16.22 -1.69 3.23
N MET A 114 15.56 -0.55 3.02
CA MET A 114 15.56 0.13 1.73
C MET A 114 16.95 0.65 1.36
N LEU A 115 17.62 1.40 2.22
CA LEU A 115 18.91 2.03 1.94
C LEU A 115 20.05 1.01 1.84
N SER A 116 20.09 0.01 2.71
CA SER A 116 21.09 -1.06 2.63
C SER A 116 20.96 -1.90 1.35
N HIS A 117 19.75 -1.97 0.80
CA HIS A 117 19.44 -2.64 -0.45
C HIS A 117 19.07 -1.68 -1.58
N ARG A 118 19.48 -0.40 -1.53
CA ARG A 118 19.41 0.62 -2.61
C ARG A 118 20.80 1.25 -2.77
N HIS A 119 21.63 0.67 -3.62
CA HIS A 119 22.88 1.26 -4.08
C HIS A 119 22.66 1.93 -5.44
N ASP A 120 22.43 3.25 -5.45
CA ASP A 120 22.32 4.13 -6.64
C ASP A 120 21.29 3.68 -7.70
N ARG A 121 20.01 3.50 -7.32
CA ARG A 121 18.97 2.75 -8.08
C ARG A 121 17.65 3.49 -8.25
N ASP A 122 17.70 4.71 -8.75
CA ASP A 122 16.46 5.42 -9.08
C ASP A 122 16.17 5.19 -10.56
N ALA A 123 14.93 4.80 -10.86
CA ALA A 123 14.56 4.53 -12.23
C ALA A 123 14.76 5.78 -13.12
N PRO A 124 15.08 5.61 -14.41
CA PRO A 124 15.40 6.74 -15.26
C PRO A 124 14.28 7.78 -15.32
N THR A 125 14.62 9.05 -15.10
CA THR A 125 13.66 10.16 -15.08
C THR A 125 13.33 10.71 -16.48
N SER A 126 13.71 10.00 -17.54
CA SER A 126 13.44 10.36 -18.93
C SER A 126 13.45 9.13 -19.84
N GLY A 127 12.81 9.23 -21.00
CA GLY A 127 12.59 8.12 -21.92
C GLY A 127 11.21 7.50 -21.76
N THR A 128 11.05 6.28 -22.27
CA THR A 128 9.84 5.48 -22.09
C THR A 128 10.16 4.36 -21.11
N LEU A 129 9.65 4.50 -19.89
CA LEU A 129 9.84 3.55 -18.80
C LEU A 129 8.68 2.54 -18.81
N ALA A 130 9.00 1.25 -18.83
CA ALA A 130 8.01 0.18 -18.76
C ALA A 130 7.78 -0.24 -17.31
N GLN A 131 6.60 0.04 -16.77
CA GLN A 131 6.20 -0.46 -15.45
C GLN A 131 5.49 -1.80 -15.60
N LEU A 132 5.90 -2.81 -14.83
CA LEU A 132 5.20 -4.08 -14.74
C LEU A 132 4.23 -4.04 -13.55
N ASN A 133 2.93 -4.15 -13.81
CA ASN A 133 1.92 -4.20 -12.75
C ASN A 133 1.33 -5.61 -12.64
N ILE A 134 1.49 -6.25 -11.48
CA ILE A 134 1.11 -7.65 -11.27
C ILE A 134 -0.12 -7.71 -10.35
N PHE A 135 -1.21 -8.29 -10.85
CA PHE A 135 -2.47 -8.44 -10.11
C PHE A 135 -2.49 -9.73 -9.32
N ILE A 136 -2.84 -9.62 -8.03
CA ILE A 136 -2.81 -10.72 -7.07
C ILE A 136 -4.17 -10.81 -6.36
N ARG A 137 -4.60 -12.03 -6.07
CA ARG A 137 -5.65 -12.35 -5.09
C ARG A 137 -5.18 -13.49 -4.20
N PHE A 138 -5.72 -13.56 -3.00
CA PHE A 138 -5.56 -14.70 -2.11
C PHE A 138 -6.54 -15.83 -2.45
N ALA A 139 -6.30 -17.02 -1.90
CA ALA A 139 -7.10 -18.21 -2.21
C ALA A 139 -8.60 -18.04 -1.89
N ASP A 140 -8.93 -17.25 -0.87
CA ASP A 140 -10.29 -16.95 -0.40
C ASP A 140 -10.86 -15.62 -0.94
N ASP A 141 -10.08 -14.87 -1.74
CA ASP A 141 -10.58 -13.67 -2.37
C ASP A 141 -11.53 -13.99 -3.54
N PRO A 142 -12.58 -13.19 -3.75
CA PRO A 142 -13.38 -13.28 -4.97
C PRO A 142 -12.57 -12.83 -6.19
N ASN A 143 -13.16 -12.99 -7.38
CA ASN A 143 -12.63 -12.35 -8.58
C ASN A 143 -12.74 -10.83 -8.45
N PHE A 144 -11.83 -10.11 -9.12
CA PHE A 144 -11.94 -8.66 -9.25
C PHE A 144 -13.31 -8.26 -9.81
N PRO A 145 -13.98 -7.27 -9.21
CA PRO A 145 -15.33 -6.87 -9.60
C PRO A 145 -15.38 -6.11 -10.92
N ASN A 146 -14.27 -5.48 -11.32
CA ASN A 146 -14.17 -4.69 -12.54
C ASN A 146 -13.21 -5.32 -13.57
N SER A 147 -13.33 -4.91 -14.83
CA SER A 147 -12.47 -5.38 -15.91
C SER A 147 -11.07 -4.79 -15.83
N ARG A 148 -10.11 -5.36 -16.59
CA ARG A 148 -8.74 -4.84 -16.67
C ARG A 148 -8.72 -3.36 -17.08
N GLU A 149 -9.58 -2.95 -18.00
CA GLU A 149 -9.64 -1.57 -18.52
C GLU A 149 -10.03 -0.56 -17.44
N TYR A 150 -10.90 -0.94 -16.50
CA TYR A 150 -11.22 -0.09 -15.35
C TYR A 150 -9.99 0.19 -14.49
N TYR A 151 -9.23 -0.86 -14.14
CA TYR A 151 -8.02 -0.71 -13.33
C TYR A 151 -6.86 -0.09 -14.12
N ASP A 152 -6.91 -0.08 -15.45
CA ASP A 152 -5.89 0.53 -16.30
C ASP A 152 -5.97 2.06 -16.32
N VAL A 153 -7.16 2.64 -16.11
CA VAL A 153 -7.39 4.09 -16.13
C VAL A 153 -6.36 4.87 -15.30
N PRO A 154 -6.15 4.59 -14.00
CA PRO A 154 -5.23 5.38 -13.19
C PRO A 154 -3.74 5.11 -13.50
N PHE A 155 -3.41 4.17 -14.37
CA PHE A 155 -2.03 3.94 -14.82
C PHE A 155 -1.76 4.55 -16.19
N ASN A 156 -2.62 4.32 -17.19
CA ASN A 156 -2.30 4.56 -18.59
C ASN A 156 -3.22 5.55 -19.32
N SER A 157 -4.33 6.00 -18.70
CA SER A 157 -5.27 6.90 -19.39
C SER A 157 -4.60 8.21 -19.79
N MET A 158 -4.92 8.73 -20.99
CA MET A 158 -4.50 10.07 -21.45
C MET A 158 -5.68 11.05 -21.49
N THR A 159 -6.85 10.63 -20.98
CA THR A 159 -8.08 11.44 -20.95
C THR A 159 -8.65 11.58 -19.54
N GLU A 160 -8.10 10.83 -18.60
CA GLU A 160 -8.39 10.86 -17.17
C GLU A 160 -7.05 10.88 -16.44
N PRO A 161 -7.00 11.40 -15.18
CA PRO A 161 -5.77 11.40 -14.41
C PRO A 161 -5.17 10.00 -14.30
N SER A 162 -3.88 9.88 -14.58
CA SER A 162 -3.13 8.62 -14.52
C SER A 162 -1.64 8.86 -14.28
N ILE A 163 -0.88 7.81 -13.97
CA ILE A 163 0.60 7.86 -13.91
C ILE A 163 1.16 8.37 -15.25
N ARG A 164 0.72 7.78 -16.36
CA ARG A 164 1.18 8.17 -17.70
C ARG A 164 0.91 9.64 -18.02
N ASP A 165 -0.31 10.12 -17.78
CA ASP A 165 -0.73 11.50 -18.05
C ASP A 165 0.08 12.48 -17.20
N TYR A 166 0.15 12.22 -15.89
CA TYR A 166 0.84 13.08 -14.93
C TYR A 166 2.33 13.21 -15.24
N PHE A 167 3.06 12.09 -15.37
CA PHE A 167 4.50 12.14 -15.60
C PHE A 167 4.86 12.66 -16.99
N LEU A 168 4.01 12.45 -18.00
CA LEU A 168 4.18 13.09 -19.30
C LEU A 168 4.06 14.62 -19.19
N GLU A 169 3.06 15.11 -18.46
CA GLU A 169 2.84 16.54 -18.24
C GLU A 169 3.98 17.17 -17.44
N VAL A 170 4.28 16.66 -16.24
CA VAL A 170 5.23 17.29 -15.32
C VAL A 170 6.68 17.19 -15.79
N SER A 171 7.00 16.21 -16.64
CA SER A 171 8.32 16.06 -17.26
C SER A 171 8.48 16.88 -18.56
N TYR A 172 7.45 17.65 -18.96
CA TYR A 172 7.42 18.35 -20.26
C TYR A 172 7.64 17.42 -21.46
N GLY A 173 7.09 16.21 -21.40
CA GLY A 173 7.19 15.20 -22.46
C GLY A 173 8.54 14.48 -22.51
N THR A 174 9.36 14.57 -21.47
CA THR A 174 10.67 13.89 -21.42
C THR A 174 10.60 12.50 -20.81
N LEU A 175 9.58 12.20 -19.99
CA LEU A 175 9.30 10.90 -19.41
C LEU A 175 7.90 10.45 -19.84
N THR A 176 7.79 9.21 -20.31
CA THR A 176 6.53 8.49 -20.49
C THR A 176 6.60 7.21 -19.68
N VAL A 177 5.54 6.91 -18.95
CA VAL A 177 5.41 5.65 -18.19
C VAL A 177 4.35 4.79 -18.87
N ASP A 178 4.77 3.64 -19.40
CA ASP A 178 3.89 2.66 -20.00
C ASP A 178 3.70 1.51 -19.01
N THR A 179 2.51 1.35 -18.44
CA THR A 179 2.23 0.26 -17.50
C THR A 179 1.66 -0.96 -18.23
N TYR A 180 2.25 -2.12 -17.98
CA TYR A 180 1.82 -3.40 -18.54
C TYR A 180 1.28 -4.30 -17.43
N HIS A 181 0.01 -4.70 -17.57
CA HIS A 181 -0.67 -5.48 -16.53
C HIS A 181 -0.53 -6.98 -16.74
N TYR A 182 -0.18 -7.69 -15.66
CA TYR A 182 0.05 -9.12 -15.63
C TYR A 182 -0.77 -9.82 -14.54
N PRO A 183 -1.17 -11.09 -14.74
CA PRO A 183 -1.14 -11.81 -16.00
C PRO A 183 -2.00 -11.12 -17.09
N PRO A 184 -1.74 -11.41 -18.38
CA PRO A 184 -2.57 -10.89 -19.46
C PRO A 184 -4.02 -11.30 -19.27
N SER A 185 -4.93 -10.37 -19.54
CA SER A 185 -6.38 -10.59 -19.41
C SER A 185 -7.04 -10.60 -20.79
N LEU A 186 -8.14 -11.33 -20.90
CA LEU A 186 -9.05 -11.16 -22.03
C LEU A 186 -9.82 -9.85 -21.86
N VAL A 187 -10.27 -9.26 -22.96
CA VAL A 187 -11.10 -8.05 -22.94
C VAL A 187 -12.33 -8.27 -22.06
N GLY A 188 -12.59 -7.33 -21.15
CA GLY A 188 -13.72 -7.42 -20.22
C GLY A 188 -13.52 -8.39 -19.05
N SER A 189 -12.32 -8.95 -18.86
CA SER A 189 -11.96 -9.72 -17.66
C SER A 189 -10.76 -9.10 -16.93
N ASN A 190 -10.50 -9.59 -15.72
CA ASN A 190 -9.31 -9.23 -14.96
C ASN A 190 -8.68 -10.50 -14.36
N THR A 191 -7.77 -11.10 -15.13
CA THR A 191 -6.97 -12.25 -14.69
C THR A 191 -5.89 -11.80 -13.71
N SER A 192 -5.54 -12.68 -12.78
CA SER A 192 -4.63 -12.40 -11.66
C SER A 192 -3.91 -13.68 -11.27
N TYR A 193 -2.74 -13.52 -10.67
CA TYR A 193 -2.13 -14.57 -9.87
C TYR A 193 -3.03 -14.83 -8.65
N VAL A 194 -3.27 -16.09 -8.34
CA VAL A 194 -3.99 -16.51 -7.13
C VAL A 194 -2.99 -17.22 -6.24
N ASP A 195 -2.75 -16.67 -5.06
CA ASP A 195 -1.90 -17.29 -4.08
C ASP A 195 -2.59 -18.49 -3.43
N ASP A 196 -1.81 -19.49 -3.01
CA ASP A 196 -2.35 -20.68 -2.36
C ASP A 196 -2.80 -20.43 -0.92
N GLN A 197 -2.39 -19.33 -0.29
CA GLN A 197 -2.75 -18.95 1.07
C GLN A 197 -3.97 -18.02 1.08
N ASN A 198 -4.77 -18.15 2.15
CA ASN A 198 -5.87 -17.24 2.44
C ASN A 198 -5.36 -15.90 2.98
N ARG A 199 -6.16 -14.85 2.89
CA ARG A 199 -5.82 -13.50 3.40
C ARG A 199 -5.34 -13.51 4.84
N GLY A 200 -5.96 -14.30 5.70
CA GLY A 200 -5.59 -14.39 7.12
C GLY A 200 -4.14 -14.84 7.36
N TYR A 201 -3.51 -15.57 6.43
CA TYR A 201 -2.09 -15.91 6.50
C TYR A 201 -1.19 -14.66 6.40
N TYR A 202 -1.67 -13.62 5.72
CA TYR A 202 -1.01 -12.34 5.55
C TYR A 202 -1.49 -11.27 6.56
N SER A 203 -2.25 -11.69 7.58
CA SER A 203 -2.70 -10.85 8.69
C SER A 203 -2.06 -11.29 10.01
N PRO A 204 -2.02 -10.45 11.05
CA PRO A 204 -1.49 -10.82 12.36
C PRO A 204 -2.20 -12.02 12.97
N TYR A 205 -1.46 -12.79 13.76
CA TYR A 205 -2.00 -13.88 14.57
C TYR A 205 -2.99 -13.36 15.63
N SER A 206 -4.07 -14.11 15.81
CA SER A 206 -4.95 -14.02 16.97
C SER A 206 -5.65 -15.36 17.20
N ALA A 207 -6.36 -15.52 18.31
CA ALA A 207 -7.21 -16.69 18.52
C ALA A 207 -8.30 -16.85 17.43
N SER A 208 -8.72 -15.76 16.79
CA SER A 208 -9.67 -15.77 15.64
C SER A 208 -8.98 -15.93 14.29
N ASN A 209 -7.67 -15.70 14.19
CA ASN A 209 -6.84 -15.90 13.00
C ASN A 209 -5.56 -16.70 13.33
N PRO A 210 -5.66 -18.01 13.61
CA PRO A 210 -4.54 -18.83 14.08
C PRO A 210 -3.47 -19.10 13.01
N GLN A 211 -3.74 -18.79 11.74
CA GLN A 211 -2.80 -18.91 10.62
C GLN A 211 -1.97 -17.64 10.38
N GLY A 212 -2.25 -16.55 11.10
CA GLY A 212 -1.58 -15.27 10.94
C GLY A 212 -0.09 -15.29 11.31
N TYR A 213 0.60 -14.18 11.06
CA TYR A 213 2.01 -14.03 11.45
C TYR A 213 2.13 -13.49 12.88
N GLU A 214 3.15 -13.95 13.61
CA GLU A 214 3.40 -13.52 14.99
C GLU A 214 4.53 -12.48 15.10
N THR A 215 5.39 -12.40 14.08
CA THR A 215 6.59 -11.57 14.11
C THR A 215 6.79 -10.79 12.81
N GLU A 216 7.57 -9.71 12.90
CA GLU A 216 7.98 -8.90 11.75
C GLU A 216 8.76 -9.72 10.70
N ASP A 217 9.60 -10.65 11.16
CA ASP A 217 10.35 -11.56 10.28
C ASP A 217 9.42 -12.51 9.52
N GLU A 218 8.39 -13.04 10.20
CA GLU A 218 7.36 -13.82 9.52
C GLU A 218 6.58 -12.98 8.52
N ARG A 219 6.15 -11.76 8.89
CA ARG A 219 5.45 -10.84 7.99
C ARG A 219 6.26 -10.62 6.71
N THR A 220 7.53 -10.22 6.88
CA THR A 220 8.49 -9.97 5.80
C THR A 220 8.62 -11.18 4.88
N ASN A 221 8.86 -12.35 5.44
CA ASN A 221 9.07 -13.56 4.65
C ASN A 221 7.80 -13.97 3.89
N ARG A 222 6.61 -13.82 4.50
CA ARG A 222 5.34 -14.14 3.85
C ARG A 222 5.06 -13.18 2.69
N GLU A 223 5.23 -11.89 2.90
CA GLU A 223 5.06 -10.87 1.86
C GLU A 223 6.02 -11.11 0.69
N HIS A 224 7.32 -11.22 0.96
CA HIS A 224 8.30 -11.44 -0.09
C HIS A 224 8.06 -12.76 -0.84
N THR A 225 7.61 -13.81 -0.15
CA THR A 225 7.25 -15.08 -0.79
C THR A 225 6.04 -14.93 -1.72
N LEU A 226 4.99 -14.22 -1.30
CA LEU A 226 3.82 -13.90 -2.12
C LEU A 226 4.24 -13.19 -3.41
N LEU A 227 5.02 -12.12 -3.29
CA LEU A 227 5.44 -11.30 -4.42
C LEU A 227 6.37 -12.07 -5.36
N ALA A 228 7.32 -12.84 -4.81
CA ALA A 228 8.20 -13.71 -5.59
C ALA A 228 7.42 -14.78 -6.37
N ASN A 229 6.44 -15.42 -5.75
CA ASN A 229 5.59 -16.41 -6.40
C ASN A 229 4.77 -15.78 -7.53
N ALA A 230 4.19 -14.59 -7.31
CA ALA A 230 3.45 -13.85 -8.32
C ALA A 230 4.35 -13.51 -9.52
N VAL A 231 5.56 -13.01 -9.28
CA VAL A 231 6.58 -12.76 -10.31
C VAL A 231 6.90 -14.03 -11.09
N ILE A 232 7.18 -15.14 -10.41
CA ILE A 232 7.50 -16.43 -11.05
C ILE A 232 6.34 -16.91 -11.93
N ALA A 233 5.10 -16.72 -11.49
CA ALA A 233 3.91 -17.12 -12.24
C ALA A 233 3.74 -16.32 -13.55
N VAL A 234 4.09 -15.03 -13.56
CA VAL A 234 3.87 -14.15 -14.71
C VAL A 234 5.08 -13.94 -15.61
N ARG A 235 6.31 -14.21 -15.15
CA ARG A 235 7.55 -13.84 -15.87
C ARG A 235 7.63 -14.30 -17.32
N ASN A 236 7.05 -15.46 -17.65
CA ASN A 236 7.06 -16.01 -19.01
C ASN A 236 6.04 -15.34 -19.94
N SER A 237 5.14 -14.51 -19.42
CA SER A 237 4.19 -13.73 -20.20
C SER A 237 4.69 -12.32 -20.54
N VAL A 238 5.80 -11.90 -19.93
CA VAL A 238 6.46 -10.62 -20.24
C VAL A 238 7.26 -10.80 -21.53
N PRO A 239 7.01 -10.00 -22.59
CA PRO A 239 7.75 -10.11 -23.84
C PRO A 239 9.25 -9.91 -23.62
N SER A 240 10.10 -10.75 -24.20
CA SER A 240 11.56 -10.69 -24.02
C SER A 240 12.20 -9.45 -24.66
N ASP A 241 11.48 -8.78 -25.57
CA ASP A 241 11.87 -7.54 -26.25
C ASP A 241 11.32 -6.28 -25.59
N LEU A 242 10.50 -6.41 -24.53
CA LEU A 242 10.11 -5.28 -23.70
C LEU A 242 11.32 -4.84 -22.88
N ASN A 243 11.77 -3.60 -23.08
CA ASN A 243 12.84 -3.03 -22.27
C ASN A 243 12.29 -2.64 -20.90
N ILE A 244 12.66 -3.40 -19.86
CA ILE A 244 12.22 -3.24 -18.47
C ILE A 244 13.35 -2.79 -17.53
N ASP A 245 14.55 -2.57 -18.10
CA ASP A 245 15.78 -2.16 -17.42
C ASP A 245 16.45 -1.11 -18.33
N LEU A 246 15.94 0.11 -18.28
CA LEU A 246 16.22 1.17 -19.24
C LEU A 246 17.64 1.72 -19.08
N ASP A 247 18.18 1.73 -17.87
CA ASP A 247 19.57 2.14 -17.60
C ASP A 247 20.59 0.98 -17.61
N ASN A 248 20.13 -0.27 -17.71
CA ASN A 248 20.95 -1.48 -17.77
C ASN A 248 21.72 -1.75 -16.47
N ASP A 249 21.12 -1.47 -15.32
CA ASP A 249 21.70 -1.72 -14.00
C ASP A 249 21.50 -3.18 -13.52
N GLY A 250 20.72 -3.97 -14.26
CA GLY A 250 20.39 -5.37 -13.97
C GLY A 250 19.15 -5.56 -13.09
N ASN A 251 18.44 -4.49 -12.75
CA ASN A 251 17.16 -4.50 -12.04
C ASN A 251 16.04 -4.01 -12.96
N ILE A 252 14.81 -4.38 -12.64
CA ILE A 252 13.62 -3.84 -13.33
C ILE A 252 13.35 -2.44 -12.81
N ASP A 253 13.18 -1.47 -13.71
CA ASP A 253 13.00 -0.06 -13.38
C ASP A 253 11.78 0.18 -12.48
N ALA A 254 10.65 -0.47 -12.78
CA ALA A 254 9.41 -0.28 -12.03
C ALA A 254 8.54 -1.53 -11.99
N VAL A 255 8.20 -1.95 -10.76
CA VAL A 255 7.25 -3.03 -10.50
C VAL A 255 6.21 -2.55 -9.49
N SER A 256 4.94 -2.81 -9.77
CA SER A 256 3.84 -2.60 -8.82
C SER A 256 3.02 -3.87 -8.66
N PHE A 257 2.47 -4.07 -7.46
CA PHE A 257 1.58 -5.18 -7.14
C PHE A 257 0.20 -4.64 -6.81
N SER A 258 -0.78 -4.96 -7.64
CA SER A 258 -2.20 -4.61 -7.45
C SER A 258 -2.91 -5.79 -6.79
N VAL A 259 -3.02 -5.76 -5.47
CA VAL A 259 -3.60 -6.85 -4.66
C VAL A 259 -5.08 -6.57 -4.41
N TYR A 260 -5.92 -7.58 -4.62
CA TYR A 260 -7.34 -7.47 -4.29
C TYR A 260 -7.52 -7.13 -2.80
N GLY A 261 -8.53 -6.32 -2.49
CA GLY A 261 -8.94 -6.01 -1.12
C GLY A 261 -8.85 -4.53 -0.78
N ASN A 262 -9.21 -4.21 0.45
CA ASN A 262 -9.16 -2.86 1.01
C ASN A 262 -8.14 -2.84 2.15
N VAL A 263 -7.69 -1.65 2.55
CA VAL A 263 -6.75 -1.47 3.66
C VAL A 263 -7.30 -2.14 4.92
N ASP A 264 -6.43 -2.79 5.65
CA ASP A 264 -6.76 -3.42 6.92
C ASP A 264 -6.04 -2.65 8.04
N GLY A 265 -6.81 -1.99 8.92
CA GLY A 265 -6.29 -1.10 9.95
C GLY A 265 -5.54 -1.78 11.10
N TRP A 266 -5.32 -3.10 11.04
CA TRP A 266 -4.45 -3.83 11.96
C TRP A 266 -3.40 -4.71 11.29
N ALA A 267 -3.41 -4.87 9.96
CA ALA A 267 -2.46 -5.71 9.26
C ALA A 267 -1.47 -4.85 8.45
N ASP A 268 -0.26 -4.68 9.00
CA ASP A 268 0.81 -3.86 8.39
C ASP A 268 1.11 -4.24 6.93
N LEU A 269 1.11 -5.55 6.62
CA LEU A 269 1.33 -6.08 5.26
C LEU A 269 0.23 -5.64 4.28
N LEU A 270 -1.03 -5.62 4.75
CA LEU A 270 -2.21 -5.26 3.95
C LEU A 270 -2.51 -3.76 4.09
N TRP A 271 -1.45 -2.97 4.04
CA TRP A 271 -1.48 -1.52 3.93
C TRP A 271 -0.61 -1.11 2.73
N PRO A 272 -1.02 -0.15 1.90
CA PRO A 272 -0.21 0.29 0.77
C PRO A 272 1.18 0.77 1.20
N HIS A 273 2.21 0.32 0.51
CA HIS A 273 3.58 0.67 0.83
C HIS A 273 4.52 0.42 -0.35
N ARG A 274 5.70 1.01 -0.27
CA ARG A 274 6.85 0.67 -1.11
C ARG A 274 7.90 -0.05 -0.28
N TRP A 275 8.50 -1.09 -0.83
CA TRP A 275 9.66 -1.74 -0.21
C TRP A 275 10.63 -2.36 -1.23
N ALA A 276 11.55 -3.18 -0.73
CA ALA A 276 12.55 -3.89 -1.52
C ALA A 276 12.46 -5.38 -1.21
N LEU A 277 12.44 -6.22 -2.26
CA LEU A 277 12.32 -7.66 -2.21
C LEU A 277 13.66 -8.33 -1.84
N TYR A 278 14.27 -7.95 -0.72
CA TYR A 278 15.65 -8.34 -0.40
C TYR A 278 15.82 -9.79 0.09
N THR A 279 14.74 -10.48 0.49
CA THR A 279 14.83 -11.89 0.92
C THR A 279 14.63 -12.89 -0.22
N GLN A 280 14.27 -12.42 -1.42
CA GLN A 280 13.99 -13.27 -2.58
C GLN A 280 14.72 -12.73 -3.81
N ASP A 281 15.38 -13.61 -4.55
CA ASP A 281 16.00 -13.27 -5.83
C ASP A 281 15.16 -13.83 -6.98
N VAL A 282 14.31 -12.99 -7.55
CA VAL A 282 13.46 -13.33 -8.70
C VAL A 282 13.71 -12.39 -9.87
N TYR A 283 13.58 -12.94 -11.07
CA TYR A 283 13.99 -12.28 -12.31
C TYR A 283 12.93 -12.42 -13.40
N ILE A 284 12.80 -11.38 -14.21
CA ILE A 284 12.04 -11.36 -15.45
C ILE A 284 13.01 -10.92 -16.55
N ASN A 285 13.10 -11.69 -17.64
CA ASN A 285 13.98 -11.39 -18.78
C ASN A 285 15.46 -11.09 -18.42
N GLY A 286 15.95 -11.64 -17.29
CA GLY A 286 17.33 -11.44 -16.83
C GLY A 286 17.54 -10.26 -15.88
N ALA A 287 16.55 -9.35 -15.75
CA ALA A 287 16.56 -8.25 -14.78
C ALA A 287 15.90 -8.67 -13.46
N ARG A 288 16.45 -8.23 -12.33
CA ARG A 288 15.99 -8.56 -10.98
C ARG A 288 14.79 -7.69 -10.57
N VAL A 289 13.75 -8.31 -10.02
CA VAL A 289 12.72 -7.56 -9.28
C VAL A 289 13.31 -7.26 -7.91
N ASN A 290 13.53 -5.98 -7.61
CA ASN A 290 14.03 -5.54 -6.30
C ASN A 290 13.02 -4.60 -5.65
N ASP A 291 12.94 -3.36 -6.13
CA ASP A 291 12.03 -2.36 -5.59
C ASP A 291 10.61 -2.61 -6.12
N TYR A 292 9.61 -2.40 -5.26
CA TYR A 292 8.21 -2.51 -5.65
C TYR A 292 7.30 -1.55 -4.88
N SER A 293 6.18 -1.20 -5.49
CA SER A 293 5.00 -0.68 -4.77
C SER A 293 3.94 -1.76 -4.59
N PHE A 294 3.23 -1.70 -3.47
CA PHE A 294 2.16 -2.60 -3.09
C PHE A 294 0.87 -1.80 -2.89
N GLU A 295 -0.19 -2.16 -3.60
CA GLU A 295 -1.44 -1.42 -3.66
C GLU A 295 -2.65 -2.33 -3.40
N LEU A 296 -3.69 -1.80 -2.78
CA LEU A 296 -4.96 -2.49 -2.55
C LEU A 296 -6.06 -1.90 -3.43
N THR A 297 -6.57 -2.69 -4.36
CA THR A 297 -7.39 -2.21 -5.48
C THR A 297 -8.81 -1.83 -5.11
N GLU A 298 -9.35 -2.38 -4.02
CA GLU A 298 -10.72 -2.13 -3.56
C GLU A 298 -10.74 -1.07 -2.44
N SER A 299 -9.62 -0.39 -2.22
CA SER A 299 -9.57 0.78 -1.36
C SER A 299 -9.99 2.04 -2.10
N SER A 300 -10.66 2.96 -1.40
CA SER A 300 -10.99 4.29 -1.94
C SER A 300 -9.77 5.15 -2.29
N TYR A 301 -8.57 4.73 -1.90
CA TYR A 301 -7.32 5.39 -2.25
C TYR A 301 -6.62 4.85 -3.49
N PHE A 302 -7.13 3.77 -4.08
CA PHE A 302 -6.67 3.31 -5.38
C PHE A 302 -7.05 4.33 -6.46
N THR A 303 -6.22 5.37 -6.56
CA THR A 303 -6.46 6.59 -7.32
C THR A 303 -5.17 6.99 -8.00
N ALA A 304 -5.30 7.69 -9.13
CA ALA A 304 -4.12 8.17 -9.86
C ALA A 304 -3.17 9.01 -8.99
N GLY A 305 -3.69 9.82 -8.07
CA GLY A 305 -2.85 10.65 -7.20
C GLY A 305 -1.95 9.84 -6.26
N VAL A 306 -2.49 8.77 -5.66
CA VAL A 306 -1.72 7.85 -4.82
C VAL A 306 -0.71 7.08 -5.66
N LEU A 307 -1.14 6.50 -6.78
CA LEU A 307 -0.24 5.74 -7.64
C LEU A 307 0.88 6.62 -8.21
N CYS A 308 0.61 7.90 -8.49
CA CYS A 308 1.65 8.85 -8.89
C CYS A 308 2.63 9.15 -7.75
N HIS A 309 2.15 9.25 -6.50
CA HIS A 309 3.00 9.42 -5.32
C HIS A 309 3.93 8.22 -5.15
N GLU A 310 3.39 7.01 -5.17
CA GLU A 310 4.17 5.78 -5.04
C GLU A 310 5.16 5.60 -6.20
N PHE A 311 4.75 5.93 -7.44
CA PHE A 311 5.65 5.93 -8.58
C PHE A 311 6.75 7.00 -8.47
N PHE A 312 6.47 8.15 -7.85
CA PHE A 312 7.50 9.19 -7.70
C PHE A 312 8.67 8.72 -6.83
N HIS A 313 8.40 7.81 -5.88
CA HIS A 313 9.43 7.14 -5.11
C HIS A 313 10.29 6.19 -5.95
N VAL A 314 9.72 5.55 -6.97
CA VAL A 314 10.46 4.73 -7.96
C VAL A 314 11.49 5.59 -8.71
N LEU A 315 11.15 6.85 -9.00
CA LEU A 315 12.07 7.84 -9.58
C LEU A 315 13.04 8.48 -8.56
N GLY A 316 13.08 7.98 -7.32
CA GLY A 316 14.02 8.44 -6.30
C GLY A 316 13.56 9.58 -5.40
N ALA A 317 12.33 10.10 -5.60
CA ALA A 317 11.86 11.19 -4.77
C ALA A 317 11.61 10.74 -3.32
N PRO A 318 12.04 11.52 -2.32
CA PRO A 318 11.66 11.28 -0.94
C PRO A 318 10.25 11.80 -0.66
N ASP A 319 9.70 11.31 0.44
CA ASP A 319 8.55 11.91 1.10
C ASP A 319 8.86 13.33 1.59
N LEU A 320 8.11 14.33 1.12
CA LEU A 320 8.37 15.77 1.38
C LEU A 320 7.50 16.41 2.47
N TYR A 321 6.66 15.65 3.15
CA TYR A 321 5.71 16.16 4.12
C TYR A 321 6.31 16.27 5.52
N HIS A 322 5.81 17.24 6.28
CA HIS A 322 6.09 17.37 7.70
C HIS A 322 4.94 16.75 8.50
N TYR A 323 5.26 15.78 9.36
CA TYR A 323 4.34 15.29 10.37
C TYR A 323 4.30 16.29 11.54
N ASP A 324 3.49 17.35 11.42
CA ASP A 324 3.27 18.31 12.51
C ASP A 324 2.32 17.78 13.61
N GLY A 325 2.09 16.47 13.62
CA GLY A 325 1.48 15.76 14.73
C GLY A 325 2.06 14.36 14.75
N GLY A 326 2.78 13.99 15.81
CA GLY A 326 2.59 12.63 16.29
C GLY A 326 1.08 12.47 16.45
N GLY A 327 0.49 11.48 15.78
CA GLY A 327 -0.95 11.35 15.68
C GLY A 327 -1.68 11.34 17.01
#